data_AF-A0A534K4H6-F1
#
_entry.id   AF-A0A534K4H6-F1
#
_cell.length_a   1.000
_cell.length_b   1.000
_cell.length_c   1.000
_cell.angle_alpha   90.00
_cell.angle_beta   90.00
_cell.angle_gamma   90.00
#
_symmetry.space_group_name_H-M   'P 1'
#
loop_
_entity.id
_entity.type
_entity.pdbx_description
1 polymer ?
#
loop_
_entity_poly.entity_id
_entity_poly.type
_entity_poly.pdbx_seq_one_letter_code
_entity_poly.pdbx_strand_id
1 'polypeptide(L)'
;MPFKFWKKEEKKPAPPPPAKRGGPPAAKPPARAVEKPAPAPPARRTPEDIAIEIHKGLVEGGLTIEGTREVFKKRVTEKFGSLTDFEREMKEDPQATVTGFVTSWLGFTVPAKFSLKDLLYSANQRLSSFGIQVSAGDEVSVDQGAGLREATLTLGDESSVVEFQTPRTVFNQINAMIRDRGVQLIELETWSDGYAFMLVRSPNWPALAREELVVVKSEETATSRECRECGSRVGERWATCIACNARLEA
;
A
#
# COMPACT_ATOMS: atom_id res chain seq x y z
N MET A 1 -13.25 -4.89 3.96
CA MET A 1 -13.22 -6.37 3.78
C MET A 1 -11.97 -6.64 2.99
N PRO A 2 -11.13 -7.66 3.24
CA PRO A 2 -9.94 -7.89 2.41
C PRO A 2 -10.40 -8.03 0.95
N PHE A 3 -9.65 -7.48 -0.01
CA PHE A 3 -9.99 -7.52 -1.43
C PHE A 3 -10.09 -8.97 -1.94
N LYS A 4 -11.27 -9.58 -1.77
CA LYS A 4 -11.53 -11.02 -2.00
C LYS A 4 -11.37 -11.44 -3.46
N PHE A 5 -10.99 -10.53 -4.35
CA PHE A 5 -10.93 -10.77 -5.79
C PHE A 5 -9.56 -11.27 -6.28
N TRP A 6 -8.48 -11.19 -5.47
CA TRP A 6 -7.18 -11.80 -5.84
C TRP A 6 -6.99 -13.24 -5.35
N LYS A 7 -7.82 -13.72 -4.42
CA LYS A 7 -7.86 -15.15 -4.12
C LYS A 7 -8.60 -15.86 -5.26
N LYS A 8 -7.82 -16.27 -6.26
CA LYS A 8 -8.17 -17.20 -7.33
C LYS A 8 -9.14 -18.25 -6.78
N GLU A 9 -10.36 -18.30 -7.30
CA GLU A 9 -11.30 -19.37 -6.98
C GLU A 9 -10.67 -20.71 -7.39
N GLU A 10 -10.13 -21.44 -6.41
CA GLU A 10 -9.87 -22.86 -6.54
C GLU A 10 -11.19 -23.55 -6.88
N LYS A 11 -11.30 -24.01 -8.12
CA LYS A 11 -12.39 -24.89 -8.56
C LYS A 11 -12.41 -26.13 -7.66
N LYS A 12 -13.34 -26.17 -6.71
CA LYS A 12 -13.78 -27.41 -6.09
C LYS A 12 -14.39 -28.30 -7.19
N PRO A 13 -13.91 -29.53 -7.39
CA PRO A 13 -14.56 -30.45 -8.33
C PRO A 13 -15.93 -30.84 -7.79
N ALA A 14 -16.92 -30.86 -8.68
CA ALA A 14 -18.29 -31.26 -8.40
C ALA A 14 -18.36 -32.71 -7.86
N PRO A 15 -19.27 -33.03 -6.93
CA PRO A 15 -19.45 -34.39 -6.45
C PRO A 15 -20.04 -35.29 -7.56
N PRO A 16 -19.67 -36.57 -7.62
CA PRO A 16 -20.16 -37.49 -8.64
C PRO A 16 -21.64 -37.84 -8.41
N PRO A 17 -22.40 -38.18 -9.47
CA PRO A 17 -23.84 -38.41 -9.38
C PRO A 17 -24.15 -39.74 -8.65
N PRO A 18 -25.24 -39.81 -7.86
CA PRO A 18 -25.65 -41.05 -7.24
C PRO A 18 -26.31 -41.99 -8.27
N ALA A 19 -25.83 -43.22 -8.34
CA ALA A 19 -26.50 -44.31 -9.03
C ALA A 19 -27.81 -44.68 -8.32
N LYS A 20 -28.92 -44.77 -9.08
CA LYS A 20 -30.12 -45.51 -8.66
C LYS A 20 -30.63 -46.39 -9.79
N ARG A 21 -30.71 -47.68 -9.47
CA ARG A 21 -31.41 -48.76 -10.19
C ARG A 21 -32.93 -48.61 -10.04
N GLY A 22 -33.69 -49.05 -11.05
CA GLY A 22 -35.06 -49.58 -10.88
C GLY A 22 -36.15 -48.88 -11.71
N GLY A 23 -36.87 -49.66 -12.53
CA GLY A 23 -37.83 -49.25 -13.56
C GLY A 23 -39.26 -48.80 -13.12
N PRO A 24 -40.19 -48.65 -14.10
CA PRO A 24 -41.35 -47.70 -14.15
C PRO A 24 -42.69 -48.38 -13.75
N PRO A 25 -43.94 -47.85 -13.95
CA PRO A 25 -44.42 -46.67 -14.71
C PRO A 25 -45.59 -45.85 -14.09
N ALA A 26 -45.92 -44.68 -14.66
CA ALA A 26 -47.29 -44.24 -15.05
C ALA A 26 -47.32 -42.75 -15.45
N ALA A 27 -47.93 -42.49 -16.60
CA ALA A 27 -47.98 -41.20 -17.29
C ALA A 27 -49.03 -40.22 -16.72
N LYS A 28 -48.66 -38.93 -16.62
CA LYS A 28 -49.55 -37.76 -16.69
C LYS A 28 -48.84 -36.62 -17.45
N PRO A 29 -49.57 -35.78 -18.21
CA PRO A 29 -49.02 -34.89 -19.23
C PRO A 29 -48.24 -33.69 -18.63
N PRO A 30 -47.21 -33.16 -19.31
CA PRO A 30 -46.35 -32.15 -18.73
C PRO A 30 -47.03 -30.78 -18.73
N ALA A 31 -47.23 -30.21 -17.55
CA ALA A 31 -47.40 -28.78 -17.38
C ALA A 31 -46.12 -28.10 -17.91
N ARG A 32 -46.26 -27.12 -18.82
CA ARG A 32 -45.16 -26.27 -19.27
C ARG A 32 -44.51 -25.64 -18.04
N ALA A 33 -43.32 -26.11 -17.72
CA ALA A 33 -42.43 -25.43 -16.79
C ALA A 33 -42.13 -24.06 -17.40
N VAL A 34 -42.59 -23.01 -16.73
CA VAL A 34 -42.10 -21.66 -16.97
C VAL A 34 -40.63 -21.70 -16.54
N GLU A 35 -39.72 -21.76 -17.51
CA GLU A 35 -38.29 -21.59 -17.25
C GLU A 35 -38.13 -20.23 -16.56
N LYS A 36 -37.76 -20.26 -15.27
CA LYS A 36 -37.20 -19.07 -14.63
C LYS A 36 -35.98 -18.67 -15.46
N PRO A 37 -35.85 -17.38 -15.83
CA PRO A 37 -34.66 -16.92 -16.54
C PRO A 37 -33.44 -17.35 -15.71
N ALA A 38 -32.48 -17.98 -16.37
CA ALA A 38 -31.19 -18.27 -15.76
C ALA A 38 -30.64 -16.96 -15.16
N PRO A 39 -30.08 -16.99 -13.94
CA PRO A 39 -29.45 -15.81 -13.36
C PRO A 39 -28.42 -15.29 -14.37
N ALA A 40 -28.53 -14.01 -14.72
CA ALA A 40 -27.62 -13.38 -15.65
C ALA A 40 -26.18 -13.65 -15.19
N PRO A 41 -25.27 -14.02 -16.10
CA PRO A 41 -23.87 -14.15 -15.74
C PRO A 41 -23.42 -12.85 -15.06
N PRO A 42 -22.64 -12.92 -13.95
CA PRO A 42 -22.22 -11.73 -13.24
C PRO A 42 -21.58 -10.78 -14.24
N ALA A 43 -22.04 -9.53 -14.24
CA ALA A 43 -21.57 -8.51 -15.17
C ALA A 43 -20.04 -8.52 -15.14
N ARG A 44 -19.41 -8.67 -16.32
CA ARG A 44 -17.96 -8.56 -16.43
C ARG A 44 -17.60 -7.14 -15.99
N ARG A 45 -16.84 -7.03 -14.91
CA ARG A 45 -16.36 -5.73 -14.42
C ARG A 45 -15.54 -5.08 -15.53
N THR A 46 -15.74 -3.78 -15.69
CA THR A 46 -14.97 -2.96 -16.63
C THR A 46 -13.67 -2.49 -15.99
N PRO A 47 -12.66 -2.08 -16.79
CA PRO A 47 -11.47 -1.43 -16.25
C PRO A 47 -11.79 -0.18 -15.40
N GLU A 48 -12.88 0.51 -15.72
CA GLU A 48 -13.36 1.65 -14.94
C GLU A 48 -13.89 1.23 -13.56
N ASP A 49 -14.67 0.15 -13.48
CA ASP A 49 -15.15 -0.39 -12.20
C ASP A 49 -13.97 -0.75 -11.28
N ILE A 50 -12.92 -1.36 -11.85
CA ILE A 50 -11.70 -1.69 -11.10
C ILE A 50 -11.04 -0.40 -10.59
N ALA A 51 -10.82 0.59 -11.44
CA ALA A 51 -10.22 1.86 -11.02
C ALA A 51 -11.04 2.54 -9.89
N ILE A 52 -12.37 2.48 -9.94
CA ILE A 52 -13.25 3.01 -8.90
C ILE A 52 -13.11 2.21 -7.60
N GLU A 53 -13.08 0.89 -7.65
CA GLU A 53 -12.88 0.03 -6.48
C GLU A 53 -11.53 0.29 -5.81
N ILE A 54 -10.45 0.43 -6.60
CA ILE A 54 -9.11 0.74 -6.08
C ILE A 54 -9.10 2.12 -5.43
N HIS A 55 -9.66 3.14 -6.08
CA HIS A 55 -9.76 4.48 -5.49
C HIS A 55 -10.52 4.45 -4.16
N LYS A 56 -11.64 3.72 -4.11
CA LYS A 56 -12.41 3.53 -2.87
C LYS A 56 -11.57 2.87 -1.77
N GLY A 57 -10.78 1.84 -2.10
CA GLY A 57 -9.82 1.24 -1.17
C GLY A 57 -8.80 2.23 -0.61
N LEU A 58 -8.25 3.09 -1.47
CA LEU A 58 -7.33 4.15 -1.03
C LEU A 58 -8.00 5.15 -0.09
N VAL A 59 -9.28 5.48 -0.32
CA VAL A 59 -10.07 6.33 0.57
C VAL A 59 -10.34 5.61 1.90
N GLU A 60 -10.75 4.34 1.87
CA GLU A 60 -10.97 3.53 3.08
C GLU A 60 -9.69 3.40 3.92
N GLY A 61 -8.53 3.28 3.28
CA GLY A 61 -7.20 3.31 3.90
C GLY A 61 -6.77 4.68 4.45
N GLY A 62 -7.52 5.75 4.17
CA GLY A 62 -7.18 7.12 4.56
C GLY A 62 -6.03 7.73 3.74
N LEU A 63 -5.67 7.13 2.60
CA LEU A 63 -4.55 7.56 1.76
C LEU A 63 -4.94 8.67 0.77
N THR A 64 -6.24 8.79 0.47
CA THR A 64 -6.80 9.86 -0.36
C THR A 64 -8.25 10.17 0.06
N ILE A 65 -8.92 11.06 -0.66
CA ILE A 65 -10.31 11.48 -0.38
C ILE A 65 -11.24 11.18 -1.56
N GLU A 66 -12.54 11.04 -1.31
CA GLU A 66 -13.53 10.68 -2.34
C GLU A 66 -13.51 11.62 -3.56
N GLY A 67 -13.29 12.92 -3.33
CA GLY A 67 -13.25 13.95 -4.37
C GLY A 67 -12.10 13.82 -5.37
N THR A 68 -11.10 12.94 -5.13
CA THR A 68 -9.97 12.75 -6.05
C THR A 68 -10.22 11.66 -7.10
N ARG A 69 -11.42 11.05 -7.18
CA ARG A 69 -11.69 9.91 -8.08
C ARG A 69 -11.36 10.17 -9.54
N GLU A 70 -11.84 11.29 -10.10
CA GLU A 70 -11.58 11.61 -11.51
C GLU A 70 -10.11 11.95 -11.76
N VAL A 71 -9.46 12.60 -10.78
CA VAL A 71 -8.01 12.85 -10.81
C VAL A 71 -7.25 11.52 -10.77
N PHE A 72 -7.67 10.58 -9.93
CA PHE A 72 -7.09 9.24 -9.86
C PHE A 72 -7.15 8.54 -11.22
N LYS A 73 -8.34 8.47 -11.84
CA LYS A 73 -8.49 7.85 -13.18
C LYS A 73 -7.60 8.50 -14.22
N LYS A 74 -7.52 9.84 -14.21
CA LYS A 74 -6.62 10.58 -15.11
C LYS A 74 -5.15 10.22 -14.87
N ARG A 75 -4.70 10.21 -13.61
CA ARG A 75 -3.32 9.87 -13.24
C ARG A 75 -2.96 8.43 -13.57
N VAL A 76 -3.90 7.50 -13.41
CA VAL A 76 -3.73 6.10 -13.82
C VAL A 76 -3.48 6.05 -15.33
N THR A 77 -4.32 6.68 -16.14
CA THR A 77 -4.13 6.73 -17.59
C THR A 77 -2.82 7.42 -17.99
N GLU A 78 -2.42 8.49 -17.31
CA GLU A 78 -1.12 9.15 -17.54
C GLU A 78 0.07 8.22 -17.25
N LYS A 79 -0.01 7.38 -16.21
CA LYS A 79 1.07 6.47 -15.82
C LYS A 79 1.12 5.19 -16.67
N PHE A 80 -0.03 4.58 -16.89
CA PHE A 80 -0.15 3.24 -17.48
C PHE A 80 -0.57 3.27 -18.96
N GLY A 81 -0.87 4.45 -19.52
CA GLY A 81 -1.35 4.63 -20.89
C GLY A 81 -2.87 4.48 -21.02
N SER A 82 -3.49 3.56 -20.28
CA SER A 82 -4.95 3.38 -20.25
C SER A 82 -5.43 2.69 -18.96
N LEU A 83 -6.74 2.73 -18.70
CA LEU A 83 -7.35 1.94 -17.62
C LEU A 83 -7.26 0.42 -17.89
N THR A 84 -7.27 0.01 -19.16
CA THR A 84 -7.12 -1.40 -19.56
C THR A 84 -5.71 -1.91 -19.28
N ASP A 85 -4.70 -1.08 -19.54
CA ASP A 85 -3.30 -1.41 -19.21
C ASP A 85 -3.09 -1.48 -17.71
N PHE A 86 -3.68 -0.55 -16.95
CA PHE A 86 -3.70 -0.62 -15.49
C PHE A 86 -4.36 -1.93 -14.99
N GLU A 87 -5.53 -2.31 -15.52
CA GLU A 87 -6.14 -3.60 -15.18
C GLU A 87 -5.22 -4.79 -15.47
N ARG A 88 -4.47 -4.76 -16.58
CA ARG A 88 -3.52 -5.83 -16.91
C ARG A 88 -2.42 -5.93 -15.86
N GLU A 89 -1.74 -4.84 -15.51
CA GLU A 89 -0.69 -4.81 -14.47
C GLU A 89 -1.24 -5.29 -13.11
N MET A 90 -2.46 -4.87 -12.77
CA MET A 90 -3.16 -5.29 -11.57
C MET A 90 -3.45 -6.80 -11.51
N LYS A 91 -3.56 -7.47 -12.66
CA LYS A 91 -3.71 -8.94 -12.71
C LYS A 91 -2.38 -9.66 -12.49
N GLU A 92 -1.26 -9.00 -12.73
CA GLU A 92 0.09 -9.57 -12.57
C GLU A 92 0.60 -9.41 -11.14
N ASP A 93 0.77 -8.17 -10.66
CA ASP A 93 1.11 -7.89 -9.26
C ASP A 93 0.38 -6.63 -8.79
N PRO A 94 -0.75 -6.79 -8.08
CA PRO A 94 -1.57 -5.66 -7.69
C PRO A 94 -0.96 -4.78 -6.61
N GLN A 95 -0.25 -5.40 -5.69
CA GLN A 95 0.38 -4.70 -4.57
C GLN A 95 1.51 -3.84 -5.09
N ALA A 96 2.35 -4.39 -5.96
CA ALA A 96 3.40 -3.62 -6.60
C ALA A 96 2.81 -2.51 -7.49
N THR A 97 1.77 -2.81 -8.26
CA THR A 97 1.12 -1.84 -9.16
C THR A 97 0.53 -0.66 -8.40
N VAL A 98 -0.28 -0.89 -7.36
CA VAL A 98 -0.91 0.19 -6.62
C VAL A 98 0.07 0.90 -5.71
N THR A 99 0.96 0.20 -5.01
CA THR A 99 1.99 0.83 -4.16
C THR A 99 2.91 1.72 -5.00
N GLY A 100 3.35 1.23 -6.17
CA GLY A 100 4.14 2.02 -7.11
C GLY A 100 3.38 3.20 -7.71
N PHE A 101 2.09 3.03 -8.03
CA PHE A 101 1.23 4.14 -8.49
C PHE A 101 1.08 5.23 -7.43
N VAL A 102 0.65 4.87 -6.22
CA VAL A 102 0.46 5.79 -5.09
C VAL A 102 1.76 6.52 -4.75
N THR A 103 2.89 5.80 -4.75
CA THR A 103 4.22 6.41 -4.54
C THR A 103 4.50 7.51 -5.57
N SER A 104 4.24 7.25 -6.86
CA SER A 104 4.47 8.26 -7.91
C SER A 104 3.47 9.41 -7.91
N TRP A 105 2.25 9.17 -7.43
CA TRP A 105 1.18 10.17 -7.45
C TRP A 105 1.19 11.06 -6.22
N LEU A 106 1.21 10.47 -5.03
CA LEU A 106 1.03 11.16 -3.75
C LEU A 106 2.32 11.18 -2.91
N GLY A 107 3.20 10.21 -3.14
CA GLY A 107 4.45 10.07 -2.41
C GLY A 107 5.64 10.77 -3.04
N PHE A 108 6.81 10.28 -2.66
CA PHE A 108 8.12 10.56 -3.25
C PHE A 108 9.08 9.42 -2.90
N THR A 109 10.13 9.27 -3.70
CA THR A 109 11.18 8.25 -3.50
C THR A 109 12.48 8.87 -3.02
N VAL A 110 13.21 8.14 -2.20
CA VAL A 110 14.53 8.53 -1.70
C VAL A 110 15.52 7.41 -2.01
N PRO A 111 16.66 7.70 -2.67
CA PRO A 111 17.69 6.71 -2.89
C PRO A 111 18.33 6.24 -1.56
N ALA A 112 18.89 5.02 -1.56
CA ALA A 112 19.60 4.49 -0.39
C ALA A 112 20.76 5.40 0.06
N LYS A 113 21.48 5.95 -0.91
CA LYS A 113 22.50 6.99 -0.72
C LYS A 113 21.84 8.34 -0.92
N PHE A 114 21.74 9.14 0.15
CA PHE A 114 20.98 10.39 0.13
C PHE A 114 21.73 11.50 0.88
N SER A 115 21.47 12.75 0.47
CA SER A 115 21.83 13.94 1.25
C SER A 115 20.66 14.33 2.16
N LEU A 116 20.94 14.80 3.38
CA LEU A 116 19.88 15.28 4.28
C LEU A 116 19.15 16.48 3.68
N LYS A 117 19.88 17.36 2.97
CA LYS A 117 19.32 18.53 2.30
C LYS A 117 18.25 18.15 1.26
N ASP A 118 18.56 17.21 0.37
CA ASP A 118 17.62 16.81 -0.69
C ASP A 118 16.43 16.03 -0.09
N LEU A 119 16.69 15.23 0.94
CA LEU A 119 15.65 14.54 1.71
C LEU A 119 14.63 15.52 2.29
N LEU A 120 15.12 16.55 3.01
CA LEU A 120 14.28 17.58 3.60
C LEU A 120 13.60 18.45 2.53
N TYR A 121 14.28 18.72 1.42
CA TYR A 121 13.65 19.41 0.29
C TYR A 121 12.42 18.64 -0.20
N SER A 122 12.57 17.34 -0.51
CA SER A 122 11.44 16.50 -0.94
C SER A 122 10.33 16.40 0.10
N ALA A 123 10.69 16.26 1.38
CA ALA A 123 9.73 16.20 2.47
C ALA A 123 8.94 17.51 2.63
N ASN A 124 9.63 18.65 2.63
CA ASN A 124 9.02 19.96 2.82
C ASN A 124 8.09 20.37 1.66
N GLN A 125 8.32 19.86 0.44
CA GLN A 125 7.35 20.02 -0.65
C GLN A 125 5.98 19.39 -0.31
N ARG A 126 5.92 18.41 0.59
CA ARG A 126 4.67 17.81 1.07
C ARG A 126 4.19 18.46 2.37
N LEU A 127 5.09 18.62 3.33
CA LEU A 127 4.78 19.19 4.65
C LEU A 127 4.27 20.64 4.57
N SER A 128 4.76 21.44 3.62
CA SER A 128 4.35 22.83 3.44
C SER A 128 2.86 22.99 3.12
N SER A 129 2.22 21.97 2.53
CA SER A 129 0.75 21.95 2.31
C SER A 129 -0.04 21.96 3.62
N PHE A 130 0.62 21.65 4.74
CA PHE A 130 0.07 21.68 6.10
C PHE A 130 0.67 22.80 6.95
N GLY A 131 1.39 23.75 6.34
CA GLY A 131 2.08 24.82 7.05
C GLY A 131 3.25 24.34 7.91
N ILE A 132 3.78 23.15 7.64
CA ILE A 132 4.89 22.54 8.36
C ILE A 132 6.17 22.73 7.55
N GLN A 133 7.23 23.17 8.21
CA GLN A 133 8.56 23.29 7.62
C GLN A 133 9.60 22.77 8.61
N VAL A 134 10.36 21.76 8.20
CA VAL A 134 11.46 21.21 8.98
C VAL A 134 12.78 21.66 8.36
N SER A 135 13.67 22.22 9.17
CA SER A 135 15.06 22.49 8.77
C SER A 135 16.02 21.56 9.51
N ALA A 136 17.25 21.48 9.00
CA ALA A 136 18.36 20.85 9.71
C ALA A 136 19.50 21.85 9.87
N GLY A 137 20.19 21.75 11.00
CA GLY A 137 21.52 22.33 11.18
C GLY A 137 22.59 21.57 10.40
N ASP A 138 23.85 21.85 10.72
CA ASP A 138 24.98 21.19 10.08
C ASP A 138 24.99 19.69 10.37
N GLU A 139 25.30 18.91 9.34
CA GLU A 139 25.43 17.46 9.42
C GLU A 139 26.86 17.10 9.84
N VAL A 140 26.99 16.30 10.90
CA VAL A 140 28.27 15.83 11.43
C VAL A 140 28.38 14.33 11.20
N SER A 141 29.52 13.86 10.72
CA SER A 141 29.79 12.42 10.65
C SER A 141 30.22 11.91 12.02
N VAL A 142 29.43 11.01 12.60
CA VAL A 142 29.71 10.37 13.89
C VAL A 142 30.59 9.14 13.69
N ASP A 143 30.28 8.33 12.67
CA ASP A 143 31.09 7.19 12.25
C ASP A 143 31.06 7.09 10.72
N GLN A 144 32.18 7.41 10.08
CA GLN A 144 32.32 7.33 8.62
C GLN A 144 32.25 5.90 8.09
N GLY A 145 32.76 4.92 8.84
CA GLY A 145 32.77 3.51 8.43
C GLY A 145 31.38 2.89 8.42
N ALA A 146 30.55 3.27 9.40
CA ALA A 146 29.15 2.86 9.48
C ALA A 146 28.19 3.80 8.71
N GLY A 147 28.68 4.91 8.15
CA GLY A 147 27.85 5.94 7.52
C GLY A 147 26.88 6.62 8.49
N LEU A 148 27.18 6.60 9.80
CA LEU A 148 26.38 7.22 10.85
C LEU A 148 26.64 8.71 10.89
N ARG A 149 25.56 9.48 10.89
CA ARG A 149 25.57 10.94 10.84
C ARG A 149 24.65 11.50 11.89
N GLU A 150 24.93 12.70 12.36
CA GLU A 150 24.11 13.43 13.31
C GLU A 150 23.72 14.79 12.71
N ALA A 151 22.49 15.21 12.97
CA ALA A 151 22.06 16.58 12.70
C ALA A 151 20.99 17.01 13.72
N THR A 152 20.87 18.31 13.94
CA THR A 152 19.75 18.90 14.69
C THR A 152 18.63 19.25 13.72
N LEU A 153 17.47 18.61 13.85
CA LEU A 153 16.25 18.99 13.14
C LEU A 153 15.51 20.08 13.94
N THR A 154 14.93 21.04 13.24
CA THR A 154 14.17 22.15 13.84
C THR A 154 12.79 22.30 13.19
N LEU A 155 11.77 22.50 14.02
CA LEU A 155 10.39 22.78 13.63
C LEU A 155 9.82 23.89 14.53
N GLY A 156 9.74 25.11 14.00
CA GLY A 156 9.38 26.27 14.83
C GLY A 156 10.40 26.47 15.95
N ASP A 157 9.94 26.47 17.21
CA ASP A 157 10.79 26.60 18.39
C ASP A 157 11.30 25.24 18.92
N GLU A 158 10.82 24.13 18.36
CA GLU A 158 11.25 22.79 18.73
C GLU A 158 12.51 22.41 17.97
N SER A 159 13.47 21.80 18.67
CA SER A 159 14.66 21.20 18.06
C SER A 159 14.92 19.82 18.64
N SER A 160 15.48 18.94 17.82
CA SER A 160 15.82 17.58 18.23
C SER A 160 17.03 17.06 17.46
N VAL A 161 17.98 16.50 18.19
CA VAL A 161 19.15 15.83 17.62
C VAL A 161 18.75 14.45 17.13
N VAL A 162 19.16 14.09 15.92
CA VAL A 162 18.95 12.76 15.34
C VAL A 162 20.26 12.20 14.83
N GLU A 163 20.58 10.99 15.28
CA GLU A 163 21.60 10.14 14.66
C GLU A 163 20.93 9.24 13.61
N PHE A 164 21.45 9.23 12.38
CA PHE A 164 20.83 8.55 11.26
C PHE A 164 21.84 7.96 10.28
N GLN A 165 21.49 6.78 9.77
CA GLN A 165 22.13 6.14 8.62
C GLN A 165 21.19 6.07 7.41
N THR A 166 19.88 6.06 7.65
CA THR A 166 18.86 5.84 6.63
C THR A 166 17.84 7.00 6.61
N PRO A 167 17.13 7.21 5.49
CA PRO A 167 16.03 8.17 5.43
C PRO A 167 14.93 7.88 6.45
N ARG A 168 14.69 6.60 6.75
CA ARG A 168 13.69 6.15 7.73
C ARG A 168 13.94 6.76 9.10
N THR A 169 15.18 6.75 9.58
CA THR A 169 15.51 7.30 10.90
C THR A 169 15.19 8.80 10.98
N VAL A 170 15.51 9.55 9.93
CA VAL A 170 15.17 10.97 9.82
C VAL A 170 13.65 11.18 9.84
N PHE A 171 12.89 10.38 9.08
CA PHE A 171 11.43 10.51 9.05
C PHE A 171 10.72 10.04 10.32
N ASN A 172 11.27 9.07 11.04
CA ASN A 172 10.78 8.72 12.37
C ASN A 172 10.91 9.91 13.33
N GLN A 173 12.04 10.63 13.27
CA GLN A 173 12.22 11.84 14.05
C GLN A 173 11.25 12.96 13.63
N ILE A 174 11.10 13.20 12.33
CA ILE A 174 10.13 14.19 11.82
C ILE A 174 8.71 13.83 12.27
N ASN A 175 8.31 12.56 12.18
CA ASN A 175 7.02 12.07 12.66
C ASN A 175 6.82 12.30 14.16
N ALA A 176 7.87 12.17 14.97
CA ALA A 176 7.80 12.50 16.38
C ALA A 176 7.51 14.00 16.60
N MET A 177 8.17 14.88 15.84
CA MET A 177 7.98 16.35 15.92
C MET A 177 6.61 16.81 15.40
N ILE A 178 6.04 16.13 14.40
CA ILE A 178 4.75 16.52 13.79
C ILE A 178 3.54 15.74 14.34
N ARG A 179 3.73 14.92 15.38
CA ARG A 179 2.70 14.01 15.92
C ARG A 179 1.38 14.73 16.21
N ASP A 180 1.46 15.90 16.83
CA ASP A 180 0.29 16.69 17.25
C ASP A 180 -0.36 17.46 16.09
N ARG A 181 0.19 17.39 14.88
CA ARG A 181 -0.36 18.03 13.66
C ARG A 181 -1.36 17.13 12.92
N GLY A 182 -1.58 15.89 13.38
CA GLY A 182 -2.54 14.96 12.78
C GLY A 182 -2.15 14.44 11.40
N VAL A 183 -0.88 14.58 11.03
CA VAL A 183 -0.28 14.08 9.79
C VAL A 183 0.94 13.22 10.10
N GLN A 184 1.24 12.28 9.21
CA GLN A 184 2.36 11.36 9.36
C GLN A 184 2.94 11.00 8.00
N LEU A 185 4.27 10.94 7.92
CA LEU A 185 4.98 10.34 6.79
C LEU A 185 5.02 8.82 7.00
N ILE A 186 4.32 8.08 6.17
CA ILE A 186 4.35 6.61 6.17
C ILE A 186 5.35 6.11 5.14
N GLU A 187 6.08 5.04 5.46
CA GLU A 187 6.97 4.36 4.52
C GLU A 187 6.17 3.36 3.67
N LEU A 188 6.40 3.36 2.37
CA LEU A 188 5.85 2.43 1.40
C LEU A 188 6.94 1.46 0.95
N GLU A 189 6.57 0.20 0.72
CA GLU A 189 7.49 -0.79 0.17
C GLU A 189 7.86 -0.46 -1.27
N THR A 190 9.14 -0.62 -1.61
CA THR A 190 9.68 -0.32 -2.95
C THR A 190 10.22 -1.55 -3.66
N TRP A 191 10.43 -2.67 -2.94
CA TRP A 191 11.14 -3.85 -3.44
C TRP A 191 12.50 -3.52 -4.07
N SER A 192 13.13 -2.46 -3.58
CA SER A 192 14.43 -1.95 -3.99
C SER A 192 15.24 -1.56 -2.76
N ASP A 193 16.50 -1.17 -2.96
CA ASP A 193 17.33 -0.63 -1.87
C ASP A 193 16.93 0.80 -1.46
N GLY A 194 16.07 1.46 -2.27
CA GLY A 194 15.55 2.79 -1.98
C GLY A 194 14.33 2.77 -1.05
N TYR A 195 13.86 3.98 -0.74
CA TYR A 195 12.73 4.21 0.15
C TYR A 195 11.64 4.98 -0.58
N ALA A 196 10.39 4.81 -0.15
CA ALA A 196 9.27 5.61 -0.59
C ALA A 196 8.49 6.09 0.61
N PHE A 197 8.07 7.35 0.58
CA PHE A 197 7.30 7.96 1.66
C PHE A 197 6.10 8.70 1.12
N MET A 198 5.05 8.76 1.93
CA MET A 198 3.84 9.52 1.65
C MET A 198 3.35 10.22 2.91
N LEU A 199 2.98 11.49 2.78
CA LEU A 199 2.37 12.24 3.88
C LEU A 199 0.86 11.95 3.90
N VAL A 200 0.36 11.48 5.03
CA VAL A 200 -1.03 11.06 5.20
C VAL A 200 -1.63 11.76 6.40
N ARG A 201 -2.88 12.20 6.26
CA ARG A 201 -3.66 12.74 7.38
C ARG A 201 -4.48 11.60 7.99
N SER A 202 -4.13 11.22 9.23
CA SER A 202 -4.86 10.19 9.99
C SER A 202 -5.03 8.85 9.23
N PRO A 203 -3.95 8.11 8.98
CA PRO A 203 -4.03 6.80 8.31
C PRO A 203 -5.00 5.85 9.01
N ASN A 204 -5.83 5.15 8.23
CA ASN A 204 -6.76 4.16 8.79
C ASN A 204 -6.04 2.81 8.96
N TRP A 205 -5.27 2.66 10.04
CA TRP A 205 -4.48 1.45 10.30
C TRP A 205 -5.30 0.15 10.25
N PRO A 206 -6.51 0.05 10.84
CA PRO A 206 -7.33 -1.14 10.70
C PRO A 206 -7.64 -1.49 9.24
N ALA A 207 -7.88 -0.49 8.37
CA ALA A 207 -8.07 -0.74 6.95
C ALA A 207 -6.75 -1.18 6.30
N LEU A 208 -5.67 -0.41 6.46
CA LEU A 208 -4.37 -0.69 5.84
C LEU A 208 -3.77 -2.04 6.23
N ALA A 209 -3.98 -2.49 7.47
CA ALA A 209 -3.52 -3.81 7.92
C ALA A 209 -4.31 -4.99 7.32
N ARG A 210 -5.51 -4.74 6.76
CA ARG A 210 -6.36 -5.76 6.12
C ARG A 210 -6.40 -5.66 4.60
N GLU A 211 -6.28 -4.44 4.11
CA GLU A 211 -6.33 -4.07 2.72
C GLU A 211 -4.90 -4.10 2.21
N GLU A 212 -4.42 -5.29 1.84
CA GLU A 212 -3.11 -5.47 1.23
C GLU A 212 -3.04 -4.85 -0.18
N LEU A 213 -3.71 -3.73 -0.42
CA LEU A 213 -3.73 -2.99 -1.66
C LEU A 213 -2.47 -2.14 -1.80
N VAL A 214 -2.07 -1.48 -0.70
CA VAL A 214 -0.84 -0.70 -0.60
C VAL A 214 0.02 -1.31 0.49
N VAL A 215 1.26 -1.62 0.16
CA VAL A 215 2.20 -2.22 1.12
C VAL A 215 2.86 -1.10 1.90
N VAL A 216 2.27 -0.78 3.04
CA VAL A 216 2.80 0.18 4.02
C VAL A 216 3.71 -0.55 4.98
N LYS A 217 4.85 0.06 5.31
CA LYS A 217 5.79 -0.44 6.32
C LYS A 217 5.56 0.32 7.62
N SER A 218 4.86 -0.33 8.55
CA SER A 218 4.64 0.17 9.91
C SER A 218 4.42 -0.99 10.87
N GLU A 219 4.50 -0.74 12.18
CA GLU A 219 4.23 -1.77 13.19
C GLU A 219 2.79 -2.32 13.08
N GLU A 220 1.83 -1.47 12.69
CA GLU A 220 0.42 -1.82 12.53
C GLU A 220 0.16 -2.77 11.36
N THR A 221 1.03 -2.78 10.34
CA THR A 221 0.93 -3.68 9.17
C THR A 221 1.88 -4.88 9.26
N ALA A 222 2.61 -5.04 10.36
CA ALA A 222 3.53 -6.13 10.63
C ALA A 222 2.80 -7.40 11.14
N THR A 223 2.01 -8.05 10.28
CA THR A 223 1.04 -9.09 10.68
C THR A 223 1.46 -10.53 10.39
N SER A 224 2.61 -10.78 9.75
CA SER A 224 2.88 -12.09 9.13
C SER A 224 3.96 -12.93 9.81
N ARG A 225 5.18 -12.42 9.90
CA ARG A 225 6.41 -13.16 10.26
C ARG A 225 7.31 -12.30 11.12
N GLU A 226 8.38 -12.88 11.63
CA GLU A 226 9.42 -12.18 12.39
C GLU A 226 10.70 -12.06 11.57
N CYS A 227 11.41 -10.94 11.72
CA CYS A 227 12.73 -10.76 11.16
C CYS A 227 13.73 -11.67 11.88
N ARG A 228 14.48 -12.49 11.13
CA ARG A 228 15.46 -13.42 11.71
C ARG A 228 16.63 -12.73 12.41
N GLU A 229 16.97 -11.51 11.98
CA GLU A 229 18.12 -10.76 12.53
C GLU A 229 17.79 -10.08 13.87
N CYS A 230 16.58 -9.52 14.01
CA CYS A 230 16.24 -8.70 15.18
C CYS A 230 14.97 -9.13 15.92
N GLY A 231 14.27 -10.17 15.46
CA GLY A 231 13.04 -10.69 16.08
C GLY A 231 11.80 -9.80 15.92
N SER A 232 11.90 -8.63 15.28
CA SER A 232 10.77 -7.73 15.10
C SER A 232 9.74 -8.30 14.14
N ARG A 233 8.45 -8.04 14.38
CA ARG A 233 7.39 -8.40 13.45
C ARG A 233 7.57 -7.68 12.11
N VAL A 234 7.20 -8.35 11.02
CA VAL A 234 7.25 -7.80 9.66
C VAL A 234 6.01 -8.17 8.84
N GLY A 235 5.70 -7.32 7.86
CA GLY A 235 4.63 -7.56 6.91
C GLY A 235 4.97 -8.64 5.88
N GLU A 236 3.94 -9.24 5.29
CA GLU A 236 4.07 -10.42 4.41
C GLU A 236 4.91 -10.11 3.17
N ARG A 237 4.69 -8.94 2.57
CA ARG A 237 5.34 -8.54 1.31
C ARG A 237 6.48 -7.54 1.47
N TRP A 238 6.95 -7.34 2.70
CA TRP A 238 8.09 -6.47 2.96
C TRP A 238 9.40 -7.11 2.48
N ALA A 239 10.21 -6.33 1.79
CA ALA A 239 11.54 -6.73 1.31
C ALA A 239 12.62 -6.47 2.36
N THR A 240 12.41 -5.49 3.25
CA THR A 240 13.34 -5.18 4.36
C THR A 240 12.61 -4.96 5.67
N CYS A 241 13.27 -5.34 6.78
CA CYS A 241 12.75 -5.11 8.12
C CYS A 241 12.70 -3.61 8.44
N ILE A 242 11.60 -3.13 9.02
CA ILE A 242 11.50 -1.72 9.43
C ILE A 242 12.43 -1.38 10.61
N ALA A 243 12.71 -2.35 11.49
CA ALA A 243 13.51 -2.14 12.70
C ALA A 243 15.03 -2.15 12.43
N CYS A 244 15.53 -3.15 11.71
CA CYS A 244 16.98 -3.33 11.49
C CYS A 244 17.44 -3.17 10.03
N ASN A 245 16.52 -2.91 9.10
CA ASN A 245 16.79 -2.82 7.67
C ASN A 245 17.37 -4.07 7.00
N ALA A 246 17.45 -5.21 7.71
CA ALA A 246 17.84 -6.48 7.13
C ALA A 246 16.90 -6.88 5.99
N ARG A 247 17.48 -7.46 4.92
CA ARG A 247 16.68 -8.05 3.84
C ARG A 247 15.88 -9.24 4.36
N LEU A 248 14.61 -9.28 4.00
CA LEU A 248 13.71 -10.37 4.36
C LEU A 248 13.68 -11.33 3.18
N GLU A 249 14.15 -12.57 3.39
CA GLU A 249 14.04 -13.63 2.39
C GLU A 249 12.56 -13.86 2.04
N ALA A 250 12.25 -13.97 0.76
CA ALA A 250 10.91 -14.30 0.27
C ALA A 250 10.56 -15.76 0.59
#